data_AF-A0AAW6LMZ1-F1
#
_entry.id   AF-A0AAW6LMZ1-F1
#
_cell.length_a   1.000
_cell.length_b   1.000
_cell.length_c   1.000
_cell.angle_alpha   90.00
_cell.angle_beta   90.00
_cell.angle_gamma   90.00
#
_symmetry.space_group_name_H-M   'P 1'
#
loop_
_entity.id
_entity.type
_entity.pdbx_description
1 polymer ?
#
loop_
_entity_poly.entity_id
_entity_poly.type
_entity_poly.pdbx_seq_one_letter_code
_entity_poly.pdbx_strand_id
1 'polypeptide(L)' 'MSDKPEIGKITHANGIAGQHSYSVPVTYPGEDTNVVQFVGNTAGGPIVMITGTGAQTFVTDPERFGEFSPEWVRRFYESA' A
#
# COMPACT_ATOMS: atom_id res chain seq x y z
N MET A 1 -14.60 18.32 4.92
CA MET A 1 -14.60 16.89 5.25
C MET A 1 -13.43 16.29 4.48
N SER A 2 -12.44 15.74 5.17
CA SER A 2 -11.28 15.16 4.48
C SER A 2 -11.75 13.93 3.72
N ASP A 3 -11.61 13.95 2.40
CA ASP A 3 -12.06 12.91 1.44
C ASP A 3 -11.15 11.66 1.49
N LYS A 4 -10.71 11.28 2.69
CA LYS A 4 -9.73 10.22 2.88
C LYS A 4 -10.41 8.86 2.78
N PRO A 5 -9.78 7.89 2.11
CA PRO A 5 -10.34 6.54 2.06
C PRO A 5 -10.32 5.89 3.44
N GLU A 6 -11.32 5.05 3.69
CA GLU A 6 -11.30 4.13 4.83
C GLU A 6 -10.43 2.94 4.50
N ILE A 7 -9.51 2.57 5.40
CA ILE A 7 -8.65 1.39 5.24
C ILE A 7 -9.00 0.31 6.25
N GLY A 8 -9.09 -0.92 5.76
CA GLY A 8 -9.33 -2.11 6.55
C GLY A 8 -8.05 -2.66 7.20
N LYS A 9 -8.14 -3.91 7.65
CA LYS A 9 -7.00 -4.63 8.23
C LYS A 9 -5.91 -4.82 7.18
N ILE A 10 -4.72 -4.33 7.48
CA ILE A 10 -3.51 -4.59 6.69
C ILE A 10 -3.05 -6.02 6.97
N THR A 11 -2.93 -6.82 5.91
CA THR A 11 -2.34 -8.16 5.97
C THR A 11 -0.95 -8.14 5.36
N HIS A 12 -0.08 -9.02 5.84
CA HIS A 12 1.31 -9.11 5.41
C HIS A 12 1.60 -10.51 4.88
N ALA A 13 2.33 -10.57 3.76
CA ALA A 13 2.89 -11.78 3.20
C ALA A 13 4.38 -11.57 2.90
N ASN A 14 5.18 -12.62 3.18
CA ASN A 14 6.58 -12.67 2.78
C ASN A 14 6.69 -13.34 1.41
N GLY A 15 7.39 -12.70 0.49
CA GLY A 15 7.77 -13.25 -0.81
C GLY A 15 9.18 -13.83 -0.79
N ILE A 16 9.66 -14.20 -1.99
CA ILE A 16 11.01 -14.74 -2.18
C ILE A 16 12.03 -13.59 -2.09
N ALA A 17 13.25 -13.90 -1.62
CA ALA A 17 14.40 -12.99 -1.61
C ALA A 17 14.11 -11.65 -0.90
N GLY A 18 13.46 -11.69 0.27
CA GLY A 18 13.22 -10.50 1.08
C GLY A 18 12.16 -9.56 0.53
N GLN A 19 11.32 -10.03 -0.40
CA GLN A 19 10.13 -9.31 -0.84
C GLN A 19 9.06 -9.32 0.26
N HIS A 20 8.43 -8.18 0.48
CA HIS A 20 7.29 -8.01 1.38
C HIS A 20 6.09 -7.54 0.56
N SER A 21 4.92 -8.08 0.87
CA SER A 21 3.65 -7.67 0.30
C SER A 21 2.69 -7.31 1.43
N TYR A 22 2.07 -6.13 1.34
CA TYR A 22 1.00 -5.72 2.23
C TYR A 22 -0.29 -5.52 1.44
N SER A 23 -1.35 -6.25 1.82
CA SER A 23 -2.67 -6.08 1.22
C SER A 23 -3.59 -5.33 2.18
N VAL A 24 -4.35 -4.38 1.64
CA VAL A 24 -5.23 -3.51 2.42
C VAL A 24 -6.56 -3.33 1.67
N PRO A 25 -7.70 -3.64 2.30
CA PRO A 25 -9.01 -3.22 1.79
C PRO A 25 -9.12 -1.70 1.91
N VAL A 26 -9.52 -1.03 0.83
CA VAL A 26 -9.63 0.43 0.74
C VAL A 26 -11.00 0.78 0.20
N THR A 27 -11.70 1.71 0.86
CA THR A 27 -13.00 2.21 0.45
C THR A 27 -12.91 3.72 0.25
N TYR A 28 -12.98 4.17 -1.00
CA TYR A 28 -13.07 5.60 -1.31
C TYR A 28 -14.52 6.09 -1.21
N PRO A 29 -14.75 7.38 -0.91
CA PRO A 29 -16.11 7.93 -0.87
C PRO A 29 -16.88 7.68 -2.18
N GLY A 30 -17.96 6.91 -2.09
CA GLY A 30 -18.82 6.60 -3.24
C GLY A 30 -18.37 5.43 -4.11
N GLU A 31 -17.32 4.69 -3.70
CA GLU A 31 -16.84 3.48 -4.40
C GLU A 31 -17.01 2.22 -3.54
N ASP A 32 -17.07 1.06 -4.20
CA ASP A 32 -16.97 -0.23 -3.53
C ASP A 32 -15.56 -0.47 -2.96
N THR A 33 -15.49 -1.25 -1.88
CA THR A 33 -14.22 -1.65 -1.28
C THR A 33 -13.37 -2.46 -2.24
N ASN A 34 -12.14 -2.02 -2.48
CA ASN A 34 -11.16 -2.70 -3.30
C ASN A 34 -9.92 -3.10 -2.49
N VAL A 35 -9.31 -4.24 -2.82
CA VAL A 35 -8.03 -4.64 -2.21
C VAL A 35 -6.90 -4.02 -3.01
N VAL A 36 -6.07 -3.23 -2.33
CA VAL A 36 -4.82 -2.69 -2.85
C VAL A 36 -3.66 -3.46 -2.24
N GLN A 37 -2.66 -3.78 -3.05
CA GLN A 37 -1.45 -4.45 -2.60
C GLN A 37 -0.24 -3.55 -2.81
N PHE A 38 0.61 -3.45 -1.79
CA PHE A 38 1.92 -2.81 -1.88
C PHE A 38 3.00 -3.88 -1.84
N VAL A 39 3.90 -3.87 -2.83
CA VAL A 39 5.02 -4.81 -2.92
C VAL A 39 6.33 -4.04 -2.87
N GLY A 40 7.23 -4.47 -2.00
CA GLY A 40 8.56 -3.89 -1.85
C GLY A 40 9.58 -4.96 -1.43
N ASN A 41 10.84 -4.57 -1.28
CA ASN A 41 11.92 -5.48 -0.88
C ASN A 41 12.75 -4.88 0.25
N THR A 42 13.19 -5.72 1.19
CA THR A 42 14.07 -5.34 2.32
C THR A 42 15.46 -4.87 1.88
N ALA A 43 15.94 -5.31 0.72
CA ALA A 43 17.18 -4.80 0.11
C ALA A 43 17.02 -3.38 -0.48
N GLY A 44 15.83 -2.77 -0.38
CA GLY A 44 15.49 -1.50 -0.99
C GLY A 44 14.93 -1.64 -2.41
N GLY A 45 14.81 -0.51 -3.10
CA GLY A 45 14.23 -0.43 -4.44
C GLY A 45 12.80 0.12 -4.45
N PRO A 46 12.14 0.11 -5.62
CA PRO A 46 10.82 0.72 -5.77
C PRO A 46 9.76 -0.06 -4.98
N ILE A 47 8.79 0.68 -4.45
CA ILE A 47 7.54 0.11 -3.95
C ILE A 47 6.50 0.22 -5.07
N VAL A 48 5.82 -0.89 -5.36
CA VAL A 48 4.78 -0.98 -6.38
C VAL A 48 3.43 -1.13 -5.70
N MET A 49 2.49 -0.26 -6.04
CA MET A 49 1.07 -0.39 -5.72
C MET A 49 0.38 -1.18 -6.83
N ILE A 50 -0.42 -2.16 -6.46
CA ILE A 50 -1.20 -3.01 -7.37
C ILE A 50 -2.66 -2.93 -6.95
N THR A 51 -3.52 -2.47 -7.85
CA THR A 51 -4.97 -2.40 -7.59
C THR A 51 -5.67 -3.73 -7.88
N GLY A 52 -6.92 -3.88 -7.47
CA GLY A 52 -7.72 -5.08 -7.75
C GLY A 52 -7.88 -5.43 -9.23
N THR A 53 -7.67 -4.48 -10.14
CA THR A 53 -7.66 -4.70 -11.59
C THR A 53 -6.31 -5.22 -12.11
N GLY A 54 -5.30 -5.35 -11.24
CA GLY A 54 -3.93 -5.73 -11.59
C GLY A 54 -3.09 -4.57 -12.14
N ALA A 55 -3.63 -3.34 -12.19
CA ALA A 55 -2.87 -2.18 -12.61
C ALA A 55 -1.75 -1.88 -11.61
N GLN A 56 -0.53 -1.69 -12.12
CA GLN A 56 0.66 -1.45 -11.31
C GLN A 56 1.07 0.02 -11.40
N THR A 57 1.36 0.63 -10.27
CA THR A 57 1.83 2.02 -10.18
C THR A 57 3.00 2.09 -9.22
N PHE A 58 4.12 2.65 -9.67
CA PHE A 58 5.26 2.91 -8.81
C PHE A 58 4.93 4.02 -7.81
N VAL A 59 5.16 3.75 -6.53
CA VAL A 59 5.03 4.78 -5.50
C VAL A 59 6.23 5.72 -5.63
N THR A 60 5.94 7.00 -5.84
CA THR A 60 6.96 8.06 -5.94
C THR A 60 7.33 8.56 -4.54
N ASP A 61 8.61 8.84 -4.31
CA ASP A 61 9.17 9.25 -3.02
C ASP A 61 8.74 8.38 -1.81
N PRO A 62 8.88 7.04 -1.89
CA PRO A 62 8.37 6.13 -0.85
C PRO A 62 9.00 6.34 0.54
N GLU A 63 10.20 6.90 0.58
CA GLU A 63 10.94 7.19 1.82
C GLU A 63 10.23 8.21 2.72
N ARG A 64 9.34 9.06 2.18
CA ARG A 64 8.61 10.07 2.96
C ARG A 64 7.66 9.46 4.00
N PHE A 65 7.32 8.19 3.87
CA PHE A 65 6.44 7.46 4.79
C PHE A 65 7.22 6.64 5.82
N GLY A 66 8.56 6.60 5.72
CA GLY A 66 9.46 5.82 6.58
C GLY A 66 9.83 4.46 6.00
N GLU A 67 10.15 3.50 6.88
CA GLU A 67 10.51 2.13 6.49
C GLU A 67 9.29 1.32 6.05
N PHE A 68 9.45 0.53 4.97
CA PHE A 68 8.37 -0.26 4.39
C PHE A 68 7.80 -1.32 5.36
N SER A 69 6.66 -0.99 5.94
CA SER A 69 6.04 -1.69 7.07
C SER A 69 4.52 -1.51 7.05
N PRO A 70 3.74 -2.19 7.91
CA PRO A 70 2.32 -1.89 8.04
C PRO A 70 2.01 -0.43 8.44
N GLU A 71 2.91 0.24 9.17
CA GLU A 71 2.78 1.66 9.50
C GLU A 71 2.99 2.56 8.28
N TRP A 72 3.92 2.19 7.39
CA TRP A 72 4.13 2.88 6.13
C TRP A 72 2.86 2.94 5.29
N VAL A 73 2.11 1.82 5.21
CA VAL A 73 0.85 1.76 4.46
C VAL A 73 -0.20 2.70 5.04
N ARG A 74 -0.28 2.82 6.38
CA ARG A 74 -1.19 3.78 7.03
C ARG A 74 -0.82 5.20 6.66
N ARG A 75 0.46 5.57 6.80
CA ARG A 75 0.96 6.91 6.50
C ARG A 75 0.78 7.29 5.04
N PHE A 76 0.89 6.33 4.12
CA PHE A 76 0.60 6.54 2.69
C PHE A 76 -0.82 7.11 2.51
N TYR A 77 -1.84 6.45 3.07
CA TYR A 77 -3.24 6.89 2.97
C TYR A 77 -3.59 8.10 3.84
N GLU A 78 -2.87 8.34 4.94
CA GLU A 78 -3.06 9.56 5.74
C GLU A 78 -2.54 10.82 5.04
N SER A 79 -1.59 10.67 4.13
CA SER A 79 -0.95 11.77 3.40
C SER A 79 -1.55 12.08 2.03
N ALA A 80 -2.42 11.18 1.54
CA ALA A 80 -3.19 11.34 0.31
C ALA A 80 -4.39 12.26 0.56
#